data_AF-A0A2E8A8H7-F1
#
_entry.id   AF-A0A2E8A8H7-F1
#
_cell.length_a   1.000
_cell.length_b   1.000
_cell.length_c   1.000
_cell.angle_alpha   90.00
_cell.angle_beta   90.00
_cell.angle_gamma   90.00
#
_symmetry.space_group_name_H-M   'P 1'
#
loop_
_entity.id
_entity.type
_entity.pdbx_description
1 polymer ?
#
loop_
_entity_poly.entity_id
_entity_poly.type
_entity_poly.pdbx_seq_one_letter_code
_entity_poly.pdbx_strand_id
1 'polypeptide(L)'
;MNILAQQQSIRVESSFNPNSVSLGASSVYKVIVHGTQQNPQGSIPSISGLNLSNNPQTFRSASFINGVPSVRLEMSFQARASREGNFTIPAWNLSVGGSTYSVPQSSLRVLAENQQNIVKKQALQKEENDLR
;
A
#
# COMPACT_ATOMS: atom_id res chain seq x y z
N MET A 1 -15.65 8.01 34.92
CA MET A 1 -16.53 7.32 33.95
C MET A 1 -15.61 6.60 32.97
N ASN A 2 -15.27 5.32 33.24
CA ASN A 2 -14.34 4.56 32.42
C ASN A 2 -15.08 4.01 31.20
N ILE A 3 -14.98 4.71 30.07
CA ILE A 3 -15.27 4.11 28.77
C ILE A 3 -14.14 3.11 28.47
N LEU A 4 -14.33 1.87 28.91
CA LEU A 4 -13.56 0.74 28.41
C LEU A 4 -13.89 0.62 26.93
N ALA A 5 -13.07 1.26 26.09
CA ALA A 5 -12.94 0.87 24.70
C ALA A 5 -12.60 -0.63 24.73
N GLN A 6 -13.59 -1.47 24.44
CA GLN A 6 -13.37 -2.90 24.29
C GLN A 6 -12.22 -3.04 23.31
N GLN A 7 -11.10 -3.57 23.80
CA GLN A 7 -9.87 -3.72 23.05
C GLN A 7 -10.17 -4.71 21.93
N GLN A 8 -10.59 -4.19 20.78
CA GLN A 8 -10.79 -4.99 19.58
C GLN A 8 -9.47 -5.71 19.30
N SER A 9 -9.55 -6.99 18.95
CA SER A 9 -8.36 -7.73 18.57
C SER A 9 -7.66 -7.01 17.42
N ILE A 10 -6.41 -6.63 17.63
CA ILE A 10 -5.63 -5.95 16.60
C ILE A 10 -5.42 -6.95 15.46
N ARG A 11 -5.79 -6.53 14.25
CA ARG A 11 -5.61 -7.30 13.02
C ARG A 11 -4.90 -6.44 12.00
N VAL A 12 -3.93 -7.03 11.32
CA VAL A 12 -3.13 -6.35 10.30
C VAL A 12 -3.34 -7.02 8.95
N GLU A 13 -3.57 -6.20 7.93
CA GLU A 13 -3.66 -6.62 6.54
C GLU A 13 -2.65 -5.87 5.69
N SER A 14 -2.28 -6.46 4.56
CA SER A 14 -1.47 -5.77 3.55
C SER A 14 -1.89 -6.15 2.14
N SER A 15 -1.84 -5.19 1.23
CA SER A 15 -2.19 -5.41 -0.17
C SER A 15 -1.54 -4.39 -1.11
N PHE A 16 -1.53 -4.69 -2.40
CA PHE A 16 -1.27 -3.71 -3.44
C PHE A 16 -2.57 -3.29 -4.11
N ASN A 17 -2.71 -2.01 -4.41
CA ASN A 17 -3.87 -1.46 -5.12
C ASN A 17 -3.42 -0.48 -6.22
N PRO A 18 -3.58 -0.84 -7.51
CA PRO A 18 -3.94 -2.18 -8.00
C PRO A 18 -2.80 -3.20 -7.76
N ASN A 19 -3.12 -4.49 -7.64
CA ASN A 19 -2.13 -5.56 -7.46
C ASN A 19 -1.48 -6.05 -8.78
N SER A 20 -1.87 -5.45 -9.91
CA SER A 20 -1.28 -5.67 -11.21
C SER A 20 -1.16 -4.35 -11.95
N VAL A 21 0.02 -4.05 -12.48
CA VAL A 21 0.31 -2.82 -13.23
C VAL A 21 1.20 -3.11 -14.44
N SER A 22 1.22 -2.23 -15.43
CA SER A 22 2.26 -2.24 -16.46
C SER A 22 3.56 -1.64 -15.94
N LEU A 23 4.70 -2.01 -16.52
CA LEU A 23 5.99 -1.39 -16.26
C LEU A 23 5.88 0.14 -16.42
N GLY A 24 6.43 0.89 -15.46
CA GLY A 24 6.35 2.36 -15.42
C GLY A 24 5.08 2.93 -14.78
N ALA A 25 4.01 2.13 -14.61
CA ALA A 25 2.85 2.54 -13.82
C ALA A 25 3.12 2.39 -12.32
N SER A 26 2.36 3.12 -11.50
CA SER A 26 2.47 3.09 -10.04
C SER A 26 1.34 2.25 -9.43
N SER A 27 1.64 1.60 -8.31
CA SER A 27 0.67 0.97 -7.42
C SER A 27 0.79 1.60 -6.03
N VAL A 28 -0.15 1.31 -5.15
CA VAL A 28 -0.06 1.67 -3.72
C VAL A 28 0.04 0.40 -2.90
N TYR A 29 1.14 0.25 -2.15
CA TYR A 29 1.23 -0.75 -1.10
C TYR A 29 0.50 -0.21 0.14
N LYS A 30 -0.51 -0.94 0.61
CA LYS A 30 -1.36 -0.56 1.74
C LYS A 30 -1.13 -1.51 2.90
N VAL A 31 -0.99 -0.95 4.09
CA VAL A 31 -1.02 -1.68 5.36
C VAL A 31 -2.18 -1.16 6.17
N ILE A 32 -3.10 -2.04 6.57
CA ILE A 32 -4.30 -1.67 7.32
C ILE A 32 -4.21 -2.33 8.70
N VAL A 33 -4.30 -1.51 9.75
CA VAL A 33 -4.34 -1.96 11.14
C VAL A 33 -5.73 -1.66 11.70
N HIS A 34 -6.41 -2.71 12.17
CA HIS A 34 -7.71 -2.63 12.82
C HIS A 34 -7.56 -2.63 14.34
N GLY A 35 -8.51 -2.01 15.04
CA GLY A 35 -8.66 -2.12 16.49
C GLY A 35 -7.73 -1.21 17.32
N THR A 36 -7.00 -0.28 16.69
CA THR A 36 -6.10 0.63 17.41
C THR A 36 -5.92 1.99 16.71
N GLN A 37 -5.77 3.03 17.51
CA GLN A 37 -5.38 4.38 17.09
C GLN A 37 -3.92 4.70 17.41
N GLN A 38 -3.15 3.74 17.93
CA GLN A 38 -1.74 3.97 18.25
C GLN A 38 -0.90 4.09 16.99
N ASN A 39 0.26 4.75 17.10
CA ASN A 39 1.18 4.88 15.98
C ASN A 39 1.94 3.55 15.79
N PRO A 40 1.87 2.96 14.59
CA PRO A 40 2.64 1.77 14.28
C PRO A 40 4.10 2.17 14.03
N GLN A 41 5.01 1.28 14.40
CA GLN A 41 6.44 1.40 14.16
C GLN A 41 6.96 0.11 13.52
N GLY A 42 7.76 0.24 12.48
CA GLY A 42 8.33 -0.91 11.79
C GLY A 42 9.07 -0.48 10.54
N SER A 43 9.70 -1.44 9.88
CA SER A 43 10.45 -1.20 8.66
C SER A 43 10.08 -2.25 7.63
N ILE A 44 9.61 -1.78 6.48
CA ILE A 44 9.28 -2.66 5.35
C ILE A 44 10.61 -3.21 4.79
N PRO A 45 10.73 -4.51 4.54
CA PRO A 45 11.92 -5.08 3.92
C PRO A 45 12.13 -4.53 2.51
N SER A 46 13.38 -4.24 2.16
CA SER A 46 13.75 -3.80 0.80
C SER A 46 13.64 -4.96 -0.18
N ILE A 47 12.93 -4.74 -1.30
CA ILE A 47 12.75 -5.73 -2.36
C ILE A 47 13.48 -5.25 -3.61
N SER A 48 14.38 -6.08 -4.14
CA SER A 48 15.15 -5.75 -5.35
C SER A 48 14.22 -5.42 -6.52
N GLY A 49 14.39 -4.23 -7.10
CA GLY A 49 13.61 -3.74 -8.23
C GLY A 49 12.20 -3.24 -7.89
N LEU A 50 11.83 -3.16 -6.61
CA LEU A 50 10.61 -2.51 -6.14
C LEU A 50 10.97 -1.35 -5.22
N ASN A 51 10.64 -0.13 -5.65
CA ASN A 51 10.81 1.07 -4.86
C ASN A 51 9.50 1.42 -4.14
N LEU A 52 9.58 1.66 -2.83
CA LEU A 52 8.48 2.16 -2.01
C LEU A 52 8.83 3.56 -1.51
N SER A 53 7.82 4.44 -1.40
CA SER A 53 8.00 5.75 -0.77
C SER A 53 8.39 5.59 0.70
N ASN A 54 9.38 6.36 1.17
CA ASN A 54 9.84 6.29 2.57
C ASN A 54 8.80 6.78 3.59
N ASN A 55 7.93 7.72 3.19
CA ASN A 55 6.90 8.29 4.06
C ASN A 55 5.52 7.82 3.58
N PRO A 56 4.77 7.03 4.38
CA PRO A 56 3.42 6.66 4.02
C PRO A 56 2.45 7.82 4.23
N GLN A 57 1.46 7.92 3.34
CA GLN A 57 0.25 8.64 3.66
C GLN A 57 -0.54 7.83 4.69
N THR A 58 -0.86 8.45 5.83
CA THR A 58 -1.57 7.78 6.93
C THR A 58 -2.99 8.31 7.05
N PHE A 59 -3.98 7.42 7.12
CA PHE A 59 -5.38 7.74 7.35
C PHE A 59 -5.92 7.02 8.57
N ARG A 60 -6.71 7.72 9.40
CA ARG A 60 -7.31 7.19 10.63
C ARG A 60 -8.80 7.41 10.61
N SER A 61 -9.56 6.39 10.98
CA SER A 61 -11.01 6.47 11.12
C SER A 61 -11.49 5.66 12.31
N ALA A 62 -12.47 6.21 13.03
CA ALA A 62 -13.25 5.49 14.03
C ALA A 62 -14.73 5.57 13.63
N SER A 63 -15.44 4.46 13.70
CA SER A 63 -16.86 4.35 13.37
C SER A 63 -17.56 3.37 14.31
N PHE A 64 -18.88 3.25 14.19
CA PHE A 64 -19.67 2.22 14.86
C PHE A 64 -20.34 1.35 13.80
N ILE A 65 -20.07 0.04 13.82
CA ILE A 65 -20.69 -0.93 12.90
C ILE A 65 -21.63 -1.78 13.74
N ASN A 66 -22.94 -1.65 13.51
CA ASN A 66 -23.99 -2.32 14.31
C ASN A 66 -23.82 -2.09 15.82
N GLY A 67 -23.46 -0.86 16.22
CA GLY A 67 -23.24 -0.49 17.62
C GLY A 67 -21.87 -0.91 18.21
N VAL A 68 -21.05 -1.67 17.47
CA VAL A 68 -19.71 -2.05 17.89
C VAL A 68 -18.71 -0.97 17.43
N PRO A 69 -17.94 -0.35 18.34
CA PRO A 69 -16.86 0.57 17.96
C PRO A 69 -15.91 -0.12 16.97
N SER A 70 -15.46 0.57 15.94
CA SER A 70 -14.55 0.05 14.91
C SER A 70 -13.49 1.09 14.60
N VAL A 71 -12.22 0.71 14.76
CA VAL A 71 -11.09 1.60 14.49
C VAL A 71 -10.24 1.04 13.36
N ARG A 72 -9.82 1.92 12.46
CA ARG A 72 -8.97 1.59 11.31
C ARG A 72 -7.88 2.65 11.12
N LEU A 73 -6.66 2.17 10.92
CA LEU A 73 -5.49 2.92 10.51
C LEU A 73 -5.00 2.35 9.18
N GLU A 74 -4.85 3.20 8.16
CA GLU A 74 -4.28 2.83 6.86
C GLU A 74 -2.97 3.59 6.63
N MET A 75 -1.92 2.87 6.25
CA MET A 75 -0.67 3.42 5.74
C MET A 75 -0.56 3.08 4.27
N SER A 76 -0.39 4.09 3.41
CA SER A 76 -0.29 3.96 1.97
C SER A 76 1.10 4.40 1.49
N PHE A 77 1.81 3.49 0.84
CA PHE A 77 3.14 3.71 0.27
C PHE A 77 3.04 3.67 -1.25
N GLN A 78 3.57 4.68 -1.93
CA GLN A 78 3.69 4.65 -3.39
C GLN A 78 4.68 3.55 -3.78
N ALA A 79 4.29 2.71 -4.73
CA ALA A 79 5.08 1.56 -5.17
C ALA A 79 5.36 1.66 -6.68
N ARG A 80 6.64 1.58 -7.05
CA ARG A 80 7.09 1.56 -8.45
C ARG A 80 8.10 0.46 -8.67
N ALA A 81 7.87 -0.36 -9.69
CA ALA A 81 8.80 -1.40 -10.08
C ALA A 81 9.73 -0.92 -11.21
N SER A 82 10.98 -1.37 -11.17
CA SER A 82 11.99 -1.05 -12.18
C SER A 82 12.09 -2.10 -13.30
N ARG A 83 11.39 -3.24 -13.16
CA ARG A 83 11.36 -4.32 -14.16
C ARG A 83 10.03 -5.08 -14.10
N GLU A 84 9.76 -5.84 -15.14
CA GLU A 84 8.64 -6.77 -15.19
C GLU A 84 8.84 -7.95 -14.23
N GLY A 85 7.74 -8.60 -13.86
CA GLY A 85 7.75 -9.79 -13.02
C GLY A 85 6.81 -9.70 -11.82
N ASN A 86 6.97 -10.61 -10.88
CA ASN A 86 6.21 -10.62 -9.63
C ASN A 86 7.12 -10.17 -8.49
N PHE A 87 6.68 -9.14 -7.76
CA PHE A 87 7.37 -8.65 -6.58
C PHE A 87 6.56 -9.00 -5.34
N THR A 88 7.18 -9.68 -4.39
CA THR A 88 6.54 -10.04 -3.13
C THR A 88 7.23 -9.32 -1.99
N ILE A 89 6.46 -8.55 -1.22
CA ILE A 89 6.88 -8.10 0.10
C ILE A 89 6.59 -9.29 1.04
N PRO A 90 7.63 -9.92 1.65
CA PRO A 90 7.42 -11.02 2.57
C PRO A 90 6.73 -10.53 3.84
N ALA A 91 6.24 -11.45 4.67
CA ALA A 91 5.71 -11.07 5.97
C ALA A 91 6.80 -10.34 6.80
N TRP A 92 6.41 -9.30 7.53
CA TRP A 92 7.33 -8.47 8.33
C TRP A 92 6.68 -7.97 9.62
N ASN A 93 7.49 -7.49 10.56
CA ASN A 93 7.05 -7.15 11.91
C ASN A 93 6.64 -5.69 12.04
N LEU A 94 5.47 -5.46 12.64
CA LEU A 94 4.92 -4.14 12.96
C LEU A 94 4.66 -4.05 14.46
N SER A 95 5.31 -3.11 15.13
CA SER A 95 5.05 -2.79 16.53
C SER A 95 3.88 -1.81 16.63
N VAL A 96 2.88 -2.15 17.44
CA VAL A 96 1.70 -1.31 17.70
C VAL A 96 1.38 -1.41 19.19
N GLY A 97 1.41 -0.29 19.90
CA GLY A 97 1.06 -0.27 21.33
C GLY A 97 1.98 -1.09 22.22
N GLY A 98 3.25 -1.27 21.83
CA GLY A 98 4.22 -2.09 22.55
C GLY A 98 4.11 -3.60 22.26
N SER A 99 3.17 -4.03 21.41
CA SER A 99 3.06 -5.43 20.95
C SER A 99 3.48 -5.55 19.49
N THR A 100 4.09 -6.67 19.12
CA THR A 100 4.49 -6.96 17.73
C THR A 100 3.42 -7.78 17.01
N TYR A 101 3.04 -7.34 15.82
CA TYR A 101 2.11 -7.98 14.92
C TYR A 101 2.79 -8.30 13.59
N SER A 102 2.45 -9.45 12.99
CA SER A 102 2.91 -9.78 11.65
C SER A 102 2.05 -9.06 10.61
N VAL A 103 2.70 -8.26 9.76
CA VAL A 103 2.13 -7.84 8.49
C VAL A 103 2.21 -9.02 7.53
N PRO A 104 1.09 -9.46 6.92
CA PRO A 104 1.11 -10.57 5.96
C PRO A 104 1.98 -10.26 4.73
N GLN A 105 2.34 -11.30 3.98
CA GLN A 105 2.96 -11.09 2.68
C GLN A 105 1.95 -10.54 1.66
N SER A 106 2.43 -9.81 0.66
CA SER A 106 1.61 -9.37 -0.47
C SER A 106 2.44 -9.22 -1.73
N SER A 107 1.78 -9.33 -2.90
CA SER A 107 2.46 -9.39 -4.19
C SER A 107 1.91 -8.37 -5.18
N LEU A 108 2.81 -7.81 -5.98
CA LEU A 108 2.54 -6.92 -7.11
C LEU A 108 3.01 -7.60 -8.39
N ARG A 109 2.08 -7.79 -9.33
CA ARG A 109 2.40 -8.26 -10.68
C ARG A 109 2.69 -7.08 -11.59
N VAL A 110 3.82 -7.11 -12.27
CA VAL A 110 4.25 -6.09 -13.22
C VAL A 110 4.33 -6.73 -14.59
N LEU A 111 3.47 -6.26 -15.48
CA LEU A 111 3.37 -6.71 -16.87
C LEU A 111 4.20 -5.80 -17.76
N ALA A 112 4.58 -6.29 -18.94
CA ALA A 112 5.15 -5.46 -19.98
C ALA A 112 4.27 -4.23 -20.28
N GLU A 113 4.90 -3.13 -20.67
CA GLU A 113 4.16 -1.97 -21.16
C GLU A 113 3.41 -2.40 -22.44
N ASN A 114 2.08 -2.30 -22.44
CA ASN A 114 1.27 -2.69 -23.60
C ASN A 114 1.66 -1.80 -24.79
N GLN A 115 2.00 -2.40 -25.93
CA GLN A 115 2.39 -1.70 -27.17
C GLN A 115 1.39 -0.59 -27.58
N GLN A 116 0.09 -0.77 -27.30
CA GLN A 116 -0.92 0.26 -27.55
C GLN A 116 -0.71 1.54 -26.72
N ASN A 117 -0.19 1.42 -25.50
CA ASN A 117 0.13 2.58 -24.66
C ASN A 117 1.38 3.31 -25.15
N ILE A 118 2.36 2.56 -25.69
CA ILE A 118 3.58 3.12 -26.29
C ILE A 118 3.19 3.97 -27.52
N VAL A 119 2.36 3.41 -28.41
CA VAL A 119 1.90 4.10 -29.63
C VAL A 119 1.07 5.35 -29.28
N LYS A 120 0.18 5.28 -28.28
CA LYS A 120 -0.59 6.45 -27.83
C LYS A 120 0.30 7.55 -27.24
N LYS A 121 1.27 7.22 -26.39
CA LYS A 121 2.23 8.21 -25.86
C LYS A 121 3.04 8.87 -26.99
N GLN A 122 3.49 8.09 -27.97
CA GLN A 122 4.24 8.60 -29.11
C GLN A 122 3.39 9.50 -30.02
N ALA A 123 2.13 9.15 -30.25
CA ALA A 123 1.19 9.98 -31.01
C ALA A 123 0.96 11.33 -30.32
N LEU A 124 0.71 11.32 -29.00
CA LEU A 124 0.53 12.55 -28.21
C LEU A 124 1.79 13.43 -28.22
N GLN A 125 2.97 12.84 -28.08
CA GLN A 125 4.24 13.60 -28.11
C GLN A 125 4.55 14.20 -29.48
N LYS A 126 4.17 13.53 -30.58
CA LYS A 126 4.31 14.10 -31.93
C LYS A 126 3.37 15.27 -32.13
N GLU A 127 2.12 15.14 -31.70
CA GLU A 127 1.12 16.20 -31.80
C GLU A 127 1.52 17.45 -30.99
N GLU A 128 2.06 17.29 -29.78
CA GLU A 128 2.58 18.43 -28.99
C GLU A 128 3.80 19.12 -29.62
N ASN A 129 4.66 18.38 -30.32
CA ASN A 129 5.82 18.96 -31.01
C ASN A 129 5.44 19.66 -32.31
N ASP A 130 4.43 19.17 -33.03
CA ASP A 130 3.94 19.79 -34.28
C ASP A 130 3.13 21.07 -34.01
N LEU A 131 2.65 21.28 -32.78
CA LEU A 131 1.92 22.47 -32.32
C LEU A 131 2.83 23.60 -31.81
N ARG A 132 4.15 23.42 -31.80
CA ARG A 132 5.16 24.42 -31.37
C ARG A 132 5.91 25.01 -32.56
#